data_AF-A0A9D4Q062-F1
#
_entry.id   AF-A0A9D4Q062-F1
#
_cell.length_a   1.000
_cell.length_b   1.000
_cell.length_c   1.000
_cell.angle_alpha   90.00
_cell.angle_beta   90.00
_cell.angle_gamma   90.00
#
_symmetry.space_group_name_H-M   'P 1'
#
loop_
_entity.id
_entity.type
_entity.pdbx_description
1 polymer ?
#
loop_
_entity_poly.entity_id
_entity_poly.type
_entity_poly.pdbx_seq_one_letter_code
_entity_poly.pdbx_strand_id
1 'polypeptide(L)' 'MADAKKKKKKEAAPAPSQLWGEQETALLIGMWEDHLVDLRRQKCNASVYDAIVEALRQAGFVRTRLQVQHKIENLSQTYR' A
#
# COMPACT_ATOMS: atom_id res chain seq x y z
N MET A 1 31.26 -19.71 -6.53
CA MET A 1 30.35 -19.61 -5.37
C MET A 1 29.08 -18.93 -5.83
N ALA A 2 27.95 -19.58 -5.62
CA ALA A 2 26.63 -19.05 -5.93
C ALA A 2 26.31 -17.90 -4.98
N ASP A 3 25.92 -16.75 -5.52
CA ASP A 3 24.93 -15.92 -4.83
C ASP A 3 23.93 -15.38 -5.88
N ALA A 4 22.83 -16.11 -5.96
CA ALA A 4 21.67 -15.79 -6.76
C ALA A 4 20.59 -15.21 -5.82
N LYS A 5 19.99 -14.10 -6.25
CA LYS A 5 18.76 -13.41 -5.78
C LYS A 5 19.09 -12.00 -5.26
N LYS A 6 18.41 -10.93 -5.66
CA LYS A 6 17.18 -10.80 -6.45
C LYS A 6 17.12 -9.34 -6.94
N LYS A 7 17.06 -9.17 -8.26
CA LYS A 7 16.38 -8.08 -9.00
C LYS A 7 16.45 -6.67 -8.39
N LYS A 8 17.53 -5.96 -8.69
CA LYS A 8 17.50 -4.49 -8.78
C LYS A 8 17.21 -4.14 -10.25
N LYS A 9 15.94 -3.96 -10.63
CA LYS A 9 15.62 -3.20 -11.84
C LYS A 9 14.43 -2.27 -11.59
N LYS A 10 14.84 -1.02 -11.47
CA LYS A 10 14.14 0.25 -11.49
C LYS A 10 13.33 0.36 -12.77
N GLU A 11 12.04 0.66 -12.67
CA GLU A 11 11.26 1.30 -13.74
C GLU A 11 10.16 2.14 -13.07
N ALA A 12 10.37 3.44 -13.07
CA ALA A 12 9.35 4.44 -12.89
C ALA A 12 8.93 4.89 -14.30
N ALA A 13 7.67 4.66 -14.67
CA ALA A 13 7.01 5.32 -15.79
C ALA A 13 5.59 5.71 -15.35
N PRO A 14 5.06 6.86 -15.79
CA PRO A 14 3.96 7.56 -15.11
C PRO A 14 2.57 7.28 -15.72
N ALA A 15 1.57 7.12 -14.84
CA ALA A 15 0.10 7.26 -15.00
C ALA A 15 -0.61 6.54 -16.19
N PRO A 16 -1.72 5.82 -15.89
CA PRO A 16 -3.02 6.45 -16.16
C PRO A 16 -3.98 6.25 -14.98
N SER A 17 -4.54 7.36 -14.50
CA SER A 17 -5.86 7.39 -13.86
C SER A 17 -6.10 6.40 -12.69
N GLN A 18 -5.23 6.38 -11.66
CA GLN A 18 -5.48 5.80 -10.32
C GLN A 18 -6.59 4.74 -10.19
N LEU A 19 -6.59 3.72 -11.05
CA LEU A 19 -7.57 2.66 -11.02
C LEU A 19 -7.05 1.65 -10.01
N TRP A 20 -7.70 1.66 -8.85
CA TRP A 20 -7.52 0.63 -7.86
C TRP A 20 -8.34 -0.57 -8.33
N GLY A 21 -7.67 -1.67 -8.67
CA GLY A 21 -8.37 -2.91 -8.99
C GLY A 21 -9.13 -3.43 -7.76
N GLU A 22 -10.14 -4.27 -7.97
CA GLU A 22 -10.89 -4.89 -6.87
C GLU A 22 -9.96 -5.71 -5.97
N GLN A 23 -9.06 -6.49 -6.57
CA GLN A 23 -8.08 -7.31 -5.85
C GLN A 23 -7.09 -6.46 -5.05
N GLU A 24 -6.65 -5.34 -5.64
CA GLU A 24 -5.74 -4.40 -4.98
C GLU A 24 -6.43 -3.67 -3.82
N THR A 25 -7.69 -3.28 -4.02
CA THR A 25 -8.49 -2.61 -2.99
C THR A 25 -8.84 -3.55 -1.85
N ALA A 26 -9.20 -4.81 -2.14
CA ALA A 26 -9.47 -5.82 -1.12
C ALA A 26 -8.22 -6.11 -0.27
N LEU A 27 -7.06 -6.21 -0.91
CA LEU A 27 -5.78 -6.39 -0.23
C LEU A 27 -5.43 -5.17 0.65
N LEU A 28 -5.63 -3.96 0.13
CA LEU A 28 -5.48 -2.72 0.90
C LEU A 28 -6.40 -2.69 2.13
N ILE A 29 -7.68 -3.00 1.95
CA ILE A 29 -8.67 -2.99 3.03
C ILE A 29 -8.30 -4.02 4.09
N GLY A 30 -7.95 -5.24 3.71
CA GLY A 30 -7.55 -6.29 4.66
C GLY A 30 -6.35 -5.88 5.52
N MET A 31 -5.32 -5.27 4.92
CA MET A 31 -4.18 -4.74 5.67
C MET A 31 -4.54 -3.53 6.52
N TRP A 32 -5.38 -2.64 5.99
CA TRP A 32 -5.82 -1.45 6.71
C TRP A 32 -6.64 -1.83 7.95
N GLU A 33 -7.48 -2.86 7.85
CA GLU A 33 -8.31 -3.37 8.94
C GLU A 33 -7.47 -4.00 10.05
N ASP A 34 -6.46 -4.80 9.69
CA ASP A 34 -5.49 -5.37 10.64
C ASP A 34 -4.72 -4.28 11.41
N HIS A 35 -4.32 -3.21 10.70
CA HIS A 35 -3.60 -2.09 11.30
C HIS A 35 -4.49 -0.98 11.87
N LEU A 36 -5.82 -1.13 11.84
CA LEU A 36 -6.76 -0.07 12.25
C LEU A 36 -6.64 0.25 13.75
N VAL A 37 -6.34 -0.77 14.56
CA VAL A 37 -6.09 -0.64 16.00
C VAL A 37 -4.81 0.14 16.26
N ASP A 38 -3.74 -0.15 15.52
CA ASP A 38 -2.47 0.58 15.60
C ASP A 38 -2.62 2.02 15.14
N LEU A 39 -3.32 2.25 14.02
CA LEU A 39 -3.62 3.58 13.50
C LEU A 39 -4.41 4.45 14.50
N ARG A 40 -5.24 3.83 15.35
CA ARG A 40 -5.97 4.50 16.43
C ARG A 40 -5.13 4.73 17.69
N ARG A 41 -4.18 3.84 17.99
CA ARG A 41 -3.34 3.92 19.21
C ARG A 41 -2.09 4.77 19.03
N GLN A 42 -1.50 4.79 17.85
CA GLN A 42 -0.23 5.45 17.57
C GLN A 42 -0.43 6.91 17.12
N LYS A 43 0.43 7.80 17.61
CA LYS A 43 0.50 9.21 17.14
C LYS A 43 1.25 9.34 15.82
N CYS A 44 2.07 8.35 15.48
CA CYS A 44 2.94 8.32 14.29
C CYS A 44 2.63 7.10 13.43
N ASN A 45 1.79 7.28 12.41
CA ASN A 45 1.30 6.19 11.57
C ASN A 45 2.20 5.88 10.36
N ALA A 46 3.40 6.44 10.30
CA ALA A 46 4.27 6.33 9.13
C ALA A 46 4.67 4.88 8.81
N SER A 47 5.10 4.13 9.82
CA SER A 47 5.50 2.72 9.65
C SER A 47 4.35 1.83 9.18
N VAL A 48 3.11 2.10 9.59
CA VAL A 48 1.94 1.35 9.14
C VAL A 48 1.74 1.53 7.64
N TYR A 49 1.78 2.77 7.14
CA TYR A 49 1.64 3.00 5.71
C TYR A 49 2.82 2.44 4.89
N ASP A 50 4.04 2.47 5.43
CA ASP A 50 5.19 1.82 4.78
C ASP A 50 5.03 0.29 4.70
N ALA A 51 4.52 -0.35 5.75
CA ALA A 51 4.22 -1.78 5.74
C ALA A 51 3.17 -2.13 4.69
N ILE A 52 2.08 -1.34 4.58
CA ILE A 52 1.04 -1.52 3.57
C ILE A 52 1.62 -1.37 2.15
N VAL A 53 2.45 -0.35 1.93
CA VAL A 53 3.11 -0.13 0.62
C VAL A 53 4.03 -1.30 0.27
N GLU A 54 4.79 -1.81 1.22
CA GLU A 54 5.69 -2.94 1.00
C GLU A 54 4.90 -4.21 0.66
N ALA A 55 3.81 -4.47 1.37
CA ALA A 55 2.98 -5.64 1.13
C ALA A 55 2.24 -5.56 -0.22
N LEU A 56 1.74 -4.39 -0.62
CA LEU A 56 1.25 -4.14 -1.98
C LEU A 56 2.32 -4.43 -3.03
N ARG A 57 3.56 -3.98 -2.78
CA ARG A 57 4.69 -4.23 -3.68
C ARG A 57 5.06 -5.70 -3.79
N GLN A 58 4.96 -6.45 -2.69
CA GLN A 58 5.15 -7.91 -2.69
C GLN A 58 4.07 -8.64 -3.50
N ALA A 59 2.83 -8.13 -3.48
CA ALA A 59 1.73 -8.62 -4.30
C ALA A 59 1.82 -8.20 -5.78
N GLY A 60 2.82 -7.39 -6.16
CA GLY A 60 3.06 -6.92 -7.53
C GLY A 60 2.45 -5.55 -7.84
N PHE A 61 1.82 -4.90 -6.86
CA PHE A 61 1.24 -3.57 -6.99
C PHE A 61 2.24 -2.49 -6.58
N VAL A 62 2.66 -1.66 -7.52
CA VAL A 62 3.61 -0.58 -7.25
C VAL A 62 2.83 0.69 -6.89
N ARG A 63 2.59 0.90 -5.58
CA ARG A 63 1.95 2.11 -5.05
C ARG A 63 2.89 2.91 -4.17
N THR A 64 2.68 4.22 -4.11
CA THR A 64 3.40 5.11 -3.20
C THR A 64 2.61 5.35 -1.93
N ARG A 65 3.30 5.69 -0.84
CA ARG A 65 2.69 6.02 0.46
C ARG A 65 1.58 7.08 0.34
N LEU A 66 1.80 8.11 -0.46
CA LEU A 66 0.83 9.18 -0.73
C LEU A 66 -0.45 8.66 -1.41
N GLN A 67 -0.32 7.75 -2.37
CA GLN A 67 -1.47 7.14 -3.05
C GLN A 67 -2.29 6.26 -2.09
N VAL A 68 -1.61 5.46 -1.28
CA VAL A 68 -2.24 4.61 -0.25
C VAL A 68 -3.00 5.47 0.76
N GLN A 69 -2.38 6.56 1.23
CA GLN A 69 -3.03 7.51 2.16
C GLN A 69 -4.29 8.14 1.55
N HIS A 70 -4.20 8.68 0.33
CA HIS A 70 -5.36 9.24 -0.36
C HIS A 70 -6.47 8.22 -0.55
N LYS A 71 -6.13 6.96 -0.88
CA LYS A 71 -7.13 5.91 -1.06
C LYS A 71 -7.81 5.53 0.24
N ILE A 72 -7.06 5.35 1.33
CA ILE A 72 -7.62 5.06 2.66
C ILE A 72 -8.51 6.21 3.11
N GLU A 73 -8.09 7.45 2.90
CA GLU A 73 -8.90 8.63 3.23
C GLU A 73 -10.20 8.67 2.42
N ASN A 74 -10.14 8.35 1.13
CA ASN A 74 -11.31 8.25 0.27
C ASN A 74 -12.26 7.13 0.72
N LEU A 75 -11.73 5.93 1.00
CA LEU A 75 -12.51 4.80 1.54
C LEU A 75 -13.16 5.15 2.88
N SER A 76 -12.42 5.79 3.78
CA SER A 76 -12.92 6.23 5.09
C SER A 76 -14.04 7.27 4.95
N GLN A 77 -13.99 8.14 3.94
CA GLN A 77 -15.06 9.11 3.68
C GLN A 77 -16.28 8.49 3.00
N THR A 78 -16.08 7.59 2.04
CA THR A 78 -17.17 6.97 1.28
C THR A 78 -17.98 5.96 2.10
N TYR A 79 -17.34 5.25 3.04
CA TYR A 79 -17.95 4.18 3.83
C TYR A 79 -18.11 4.52 5.32
N ARG A 80 -18.06 5.81 5.68
CA ARG A 80 -18.20 6.30 7.05
C ARG A 80 -19.62 6.20 7.60
#